data_AF-A0A2H0YJ82-F1
#
_entry.id   AF-A0A2H0YJ82-F1
#
_cell.length_a   1.000
_cell.length_b   1.000
_cell.length_c   1.000
_cell.angle_alpha   90.00
_cell.angle_beta   90.00
_cell.angle_gamma   90.00
#
_symmetry.space_group_name_H-M   'P 1'
#
loop_
_entity.id
_entity.type
_entity.pdbx_description
1 polymer ?
#
loop_
_entity_poly.entity_id
_entity_poly.type
_entity_poly.pdbx_seq_one_letter_code
_entity_poly.pdbx_strand_id
1 'polypeptide(L)'
;MADSAAYILRKIKRPPAIRQLIGILFLIILAVIGRPSWPGLFMTGTLLSIAGIAIRFWAGGYVKKDKELATTGPYAYVRNPLYVGNVLIAIGFCILSGRAWSFV
;
A
#
# COMPACT_ATOMS: atom_id res chain seq x y z
N MET A 1 -29.46 14.52 14.44
CA MET A 1 -29.09 15.30 13.22
C MET A 1 -27.72 15.98 13.34
N ALA A 2 -27.36 16.59 14.49
CA ALA A 2 -26.04 17.21 14.69
C ALA A 2 -24.85 16.23 14.55
N ASP A 3 -25.00 14.98 15.02
CA ASP A 3 -23.93 13.97 14.96
C ASP A 3 -23.64 13.47 13.54
N SER A 4 -24.66 13.37 12.68
CA SER A 4 -24.51 12.98 11.27
C SER A 4 -23.73 14.03 10.49
N ALA A 5 -24.02 15.32 10.73
CA ALA A 5 -23.30 16.43 10.11
C ALA A 5 -21.83 16.49 10.58
N ALA A 6 -21.59 16.34 11.88
CA ALA A 6 -20.23 16.29 12.43
C ALA A 6 -19.42 15.08 11.93
N TYR A 7 -20.07 13.92 11.76
CA TYR A 7 -19.46 12.72 11.17
C TYR A 7 -19.08 12.93 9.70
N ILE A 8 -19.98 13.47 8.88
CA ILE A 8 -19.72 13.78 7.46
C ILE A 8 -18.60 14.81 7.34
N LEU A 9 -18.61 15.86 8.15
CA LEU A 9 -17.56 16.88 8.17
C LEU A 9 -16.20 16.30 8.56
N ARG A 10 -16.13 15.40 9.56
CA ARG A 10 -14.89 14.68 9.92
C ARG A 10 -14.38 13.77 8.82
N LYS A 11 -15.30 13.09 8.10
CA LYS A 11 -14.98 12.20 6.97
C LYS A 11 -14.48 12.97 5.74
N ILE A 12 -14.97 14.18 5.52
CA ILE A 12 -14.49 15.10 4.47
C ILE A 12 -13.14 15.72 4.85
N LYS A 13 -12.93 16.07 6.13
CA LYS A 13 -11.69 16.73 6.60
C LYS A 13 -10.44 15.86 6.51
N ARG A 14 -10.60 14.53 6.50
CA ARG A 14 -9.52 13.58 6.22
C ARG A 14 -9.88 12.87 4.94
N PRO A 15 -9.34 13.23 3.76
CA PRO A 15 -9.55 12.48 2.54
C PRO A 15 -8.48 11.39 2.42
N PRO A 16 -8.63 10.20 3.04
CA PRO A 16 -7.69 9.09 2.86
C PRO A 16 -7.59 8.65 1.40
N ALA A 17 -8.52 9.07 0.54
CA ALA A 17 -8.52 8.83 -0.89
C ALA A 17 -7.38 9.56 -1.61
N ILE A 18 -7.01 10.79 -1.22
CA ILE A 18 -5.98 11.57 -1.93
C ILE A 18 -4.62 10.88 -1.80
N ARG A 19 -4.21 10.52 -0.58
CA ARG A 19 -2.95 9.80 -0.33
C ARG A 19 -2.88 8.48 -1.11
N GLN A 20 -4.01 7.78 -1.23
CA GLN A 20 -4.07 6.49 -1.91
C GLN A 20 -4.03 6.68 -3.42
N LEU A 21 -4.70 7.72 -3.93
CA LEU A 21 -4.66 8.10 -5.33
C LEU A 21 -3.25 8.51 -5.78
N ILE A 22 -2.56 9.34 -4.98
CA ILE A 22 -1.17 9.73 -5.26
C ILE A 22 -0.28 8.50 -5.35
N GLY A 23 -0.39 7.59 -4.38
CA GLY A 23 0.38 6.34 -4.39
C GLY A 23 0.08 5.45 -5.61
N ILE A 24 -1.19 5.28 -5.95
CA ILE A 24 -1.59 4.49 -7.13
C ILE A 24 -1.06 5.12 -8.43
N LEU A 25 -1.22 6.45 -8.57
CA LEU A 25 -0.73 7.17 -9.73
C LEU A 25 0.80 7.04 -9.87
N PHE A 26 1.52 7.14 -8.75
CA PHE A 26 2.97 6.93 -8.73
C PHE A 26 3.36 5.53 -9.22
N LEU A 27 2.69 4.48 -8.73
CA LEU A 27 2.95 3.10 -9.19
C LEU A 27 2.63 2.91 -10.67
N ILE A 28 1.55 3.51 -11.18
CA ILE A 28 1.20 3.49 -12.61
C ILE A 28 2.30 4.16 -13.43
N ILE A 29 2.79 5.34 -13.00
CA ILE A 29 3.88 6.03 -13.68
C ILE A 29 5.13 5.13 -13.73
N LEU A 30 5.53 4.52 -12.60
CA LEU A 30 6.67 3.61 -12.55
C LEU A 30 6.51 2.40 -13.47
N ALA A 31 5.30 1.84 -13.56
CA ALA A 31 5.01 0.73 -14.48
C ALA A 31 5.10 1.14 -15.95
N VAL A 32 4.56 2.31 -16.31
CA VAL A 32 4.57 2.80 -17.72
C VAL A 32 5.98 3.16 -18.17
N ILE A 33 6.79 3.79 -17.32
CA ILE A 33 8.16 4.19 -17.66
C ILE A 33 9.19 3.07 -17.45
N GLY A 34 8.76 1.94 -16.88
CA GLY A 34 9.61 0.88 -16.40
C GLY A 34 10.39 0.22 -17.53
N ARG A 35 11.71 0.20 -17.40
CA ARG A 35 12.62 -0.47 -18.33
C ARG A 35 13.65 -1.26 -17.53
N PRO A 36 13.26 -2.42 -16.95
CA PRO A 36 14.18 -3.24 -16.18
C PRO A 36 15.33 -3.69 -17.08
N SER A 37 16.56 -3.40 -16.67
CA SER A 37 17.77 -3.63 -17.47
C SER A 37 18.13 -5.12 -17.62
N TRP A 38 17.66 -5.97 -16.70
CA TRP A 38 17.91 -7.41 -16.73
C TRP A 38 16.72 -8.20 -16.15
N PRO A 39 16.45 -9.45 -16.60
CA PRO A 39 15.28 -10.22 -16.15
C PRO A 39 15.20 -10.44 -14.64
N GLY A 40 16.35 -10.49 -13.94
CA GLY A 40 16.37 -10.63 -12.48
C GLY A 40 15.70 -9.47 -11.74
N LEU A 41 15.81 -8.23 -12.24
CA LEU A 41 15.11 -7.08 -11.65
C LEU A 41 13.60 -7.20 -11.82
N PHE A 42 13.15 -7.69 -12.98
CA PHE A 42 11.74 -7.93 -13.22
C PHE A 42 11.19 -8.98 -12.26
N MET A 43 11.84 -10.14 -12.17
CA MET A 43 11.42 -11.22 -11.27
C MET A 43 11.39 -10.79 -9.80
N THR A 44 12.46 -10.15 -9.32
CA THR A 44 12.55 -9.70 -7.92
C THR A 44 11.50 -8.65 -7.59
N GLY A 45 11.32 -7.64 -8.45
CA GLY A 45 10.32 -6.60 -8.24
C GLY A 45 8.88 -7.13 -8.30
N THR A 46 8.59 -8.07 -9.20
CA THR A 46 7.28 -8.76 -9.26
C THR A 46 7.03 -9.58 -8.00
N LEU A 47 8.00 -10.39 -7.56
CA LEU A 47 7.86 -11.21 -6.36
C LEU A 47 7.63 -10.38 -5.10
N LEU A 48 8.38 -9.28 -4.92
CA LEU A 48 8.16 -8.36 -3.80
C LEU A 48 6.80 -7.69 -3.86
N SER A 49 6.34 -7.29 -5.05
CA SER A 49 5.01 -6.69 -5.24
C SER A 49 3.90 -7.69 -4.89
N ILE A 50 4.00 -8.93 -5.37
CA ILE A 50 3.04 -10.00 -5.04
C ILE A 50 3.04 -10.28 -3.54
N ALA A 51 4.21 -10.38 -2.91
CA ALA A 51 4.31 -10.58 -1.46
C ALA A 51 3.65 -9.44 -0.68
N GLY A 52 3.89 -8.20 -1.09
CA GLY A 52 3.25 -7.03 -0.48
C GLY A 52 1.73 -7.03 -0.64
N ILE A 53 1.22 -7.40 -1.83
CA ILE A 53 -0.22 -7.57 -2.08
C ILE A 53 -0.79 -8.68 -1.19
N ALA A 54 -0.14 -9.83 -1.10
CA ALA A 54 -0.57 -10.95 -0.27
C ALA A 54 -0.65 -10.56 1.22
N ILE A 55 0.35 -9.84 1.75
CA ILE A 55 0.32 -9.32 3.13
C ILE A 55 -0.84 -8.35 3.32
N ARG A 56 -1.13 -7.48 2.35
CA ARG A 56 -2.29 -6.58 2.42
C ARG A 56 -3.61 -7.32 2.42
N PHE A 57 -3.77 -8.35 1.60
CA PHE A 57 -4.97 -9.19 1.59
C PHE A 57 -5.13 -9.92 2.93
N TRP A 58 -4.06 -10.52 3.44
CA TRP A 58 -4.08 -11.19 4.74
C TRP A 58 -4.44 -10.21 5.86
N ALA A 59 -3.83 -9.02 5.92
CA ALA A 59 -4.15 -8.00 6.91
C ALA A 59 -5.55 -7.39 6.73
N GLY A 60 -6.05 -7.31 5.51
CA GLY A 60 -7.41 -6.85 5.21
C GLY A 60 -8.46 -7.77 5.82
N GLY A 61 -8.21 -9.08 5.89
CA GLY A 61 -9.13 -10.05 6.48
C GLY A 61 -9.28 -9.94 8.01
N TYR A 62 -8.30 -9.36 8.70
CA TYR A 62 -8.29 -9.28 10.17
C TYR A 62 -8.69 -7.90 10.70
N VAL A 63 -8.74 -6.87 9.86
CA VAL A 63 -9.01 -5.49 10.32
C VAL A 63 -10.51 -5.20 10.42
N LYS A 64 -10.99 -4.92 11.63
CA LYS A 64 -12.34 -4.41 11.87
C LYS A 64 -12.29 -2.91 12.20
N LYS A 65 -12.15 -2.09 11.15
CA LYS A 65 -11.98 -0.63 11.25
C LYS A 65 -13.04 -0.02 12.17
N ASP A 66 -12.59 0.82 13.10
CA ASP A 66 -13.41 1.61 14.02
C ASP A 66 -14.35 0.78 14.92
N LYS A 67 -14.14 -0.54 15.02
CA LYS A 67 -14.92 -1.43 15.91
C LYS A 67 -14.07 -2.02 17.03
N GLU A 68 -12.96 -2.65 16.68
CA GLU A 68 -12.08 -3.30 17.64
C GLU A 68 -10.62 -3.25 17.16
N LEU A 69 -9.69 -3.32 18.11
CA LEU A 69 -8.27 -3.41 17.80
C LEU A 69 -7.95 -4.83 17.31
N ALA A 70 -7.45 -4.94 16.07
CA ALA A 70 -6.98 -6.21 15.54
C ALA A 70 -5.65 -6.60 16.19
N THR A 71 -5.59 -7.79 16.79
CA THR A 71 -4.39 -8.34 17.46
C THR A 71 -4.01 -9.73 16.97
N THR A 72 -4.82 -10.33 16.09
CA THR A 72 -4.64 -11.69 15.57
C THR A 72 -4.18 -11.68 14.11
N GLY A 73 -3.69 -12.83 13.64
CA GLY A 73 -3.15 -12.98 12.30
C GLY A 73 -1.93 -12.08 12.08
N PRO A 74 -1.86 -11.31 10.98
CA PRO A 74 -0.70 -10.48 10.68
C PRO A 74 -0.48 -9.34 11.69
N TYR A 75 -1.53 -8.92 12.41
CA TYR A 75 -1.44 -7.89 13.45
C TYR A 75 -0.73 -8.39 14.73
N ALA A 76 -0.54 -9.71 14.88
CA ALA A 76 0.25 -10.27 15.99
C ALA A 76 1.77 -10.02 15.82
N TYR A 77 2.24 -9.87 14.57
CA TYR A 77 3.66 -9.69 14.26
C TYR A 77 4.07 -8.21 14.23
N VAL A 78 3.20 -7.35 13.72
CA VAL A 78 3.44 -5.91 13.58
C VAL A 78 2.16 -5.12 13.81
N ARG A 79 2.26 -3.91 14.36
CA ARG A 79 1.08 -3.05 14.61
C ARG A 79 0.35 -2.64 13.33
N ASN A 80 1.07 -2.55 12.22
CA ASN A 80 0.62 -1.94 10.97
C ASN A 80 0.98 -2.80 9.73
N PRO A 81 0.49 -4.04 9.61
CA PRO A 81 0.85 -4.96 8.53
C PRO A 81 0.42 -4.46 7.13
N LEU A 82 -0.65 -3.65 7.06
CA LEU A 82 -1.04 -2.98 5.81
C LEU A 82 0.07 -2.07 5.26
N TYR A 83 0.83 -1.41 6.13
CA TYR A 83 1.95 -0.57 5.72
C TYR A 83 3.17 -1.40 5.29
N VAL A 84 3.40 -2.56 5.92
CA VAL A 84 4.43 -3.51 5.47
C VAL A 84 4.15 -3.91 4.02
N GLY A 85 2.91 -4.28 3.71
CA GLY A 85 2.52 -4.60 2.34
C GLY A 85 2.66 -3.42 1.37
N ASN A 86 2.33 -2.18 1.79
CA ASN A 86 2.55 -0.99 0.97
C ASN A 86 4.03 -0.76 0.63
N VAL A 87 4.91 -0.90 1.62
CA VAL A 87 6.36 -0.71 1.45
C VAL A 87 6.92 -1.76 0.49
N LEU A 88 6.52 -3.03 0.63
CA LEU A 88 6.95 -4.09 -0.29
C LEU A 88 6.48 -3.84 -1.73
N ILE A 89 5.23 -3.41 -1.92
CA ILE A 89 4.72 -3.02 -3.25
C ILE A 89 5.53 -1.85 -3.81
N ALA A 90 5.76 -0.80 -3.02
CA ALA A 90 6.52 0.37 -3.46
C ALA A 90 7.93 -0.03 -3.89
N ILE A 91 8.67 -0.76 -3.05
CA ILE A 91 10.02 -1.26 -3.36
C ILE A 91 9.99 -2.13 -4.63
N GLY A 92 9.01 -3.03 -4.76
CA GLY A 92 8.87 -3.89 -5.93
C GLY A 92 8.70 -3.09 -7.22
N PHE A 93 7.88 -2.03 -7.21
CA PHE A 93 7.71 -1.13 -8.35
C PHE A 93 8.93 -0.24 -8.62
N CYS A 94 9.65 0.21 -7.59
CA CYS A 94 10.92 0.92 -7.76
C CYS A 94 11.94 0.03 -8.48
N ILE A 95 12.06 -1.24 -8.10
CA ILE A 95 12.91 -2.23 -8.79
C ILE A 95 12.44 -2.45 -10.23
N LEU A 96 11.12 -2.67 -10.44
CA LEU A 96 10.54 -2.86 -11.78
C LEU A 96 10.76 -1.67 -12.70
N SER A 97 10.80 -0.45 -12.14
CA SER A 97 11.06 0.76 -12.92
C SER A 97 12.45 0.77 -13.55
N GLY A 98 13.43 0.09 -12.92
CA GLY A 98 14.84 0.12 -13.30
C GLY A 98 15.51 1.48 -13.06
N ARG A 99 14.89 2.37 -12.28
CA ARG A 99 15.36 3.76 -12.08
C ARG A 99 15.77 4.01 -10.63
N ALA A 100 17.03 4.33 -10.40
CA ALA A 100 17.57 4.56 -9.04
C ALA A 100 16.87 5.72 -8.29
N TRP A 101 16.45 6.77 -9.00
CA TRP A 101 15.76 7.90 -8.37
C TRP A 101 14.41 7.52 -7.77
N SER A 102 13.79 6.42 -8.19
CA SER A 102 12.46 6.02 -7.70
C SER A 102 12.45 5.62 -6.22
N PHE A 103 13.62 5.45 -5.60
CA PHE A 103 13.77 5.12 -4.18
C PHE A 103 13.88 6.35 -3.25
N VAL A 104 13.98 7.56 -3.83
CA VAL A 104 14.14 8.84 -3.12
C VAL A 104 12.85 9.65 -3.25
#